data_AF-A0A961T0S7-F1
#
_entry.id   AF-A0A961T0S7-F1
#
_cell.length_a   1.000
_cell.length_b   1.000
_cell.length_c   1.000
_cell.angle_alpha   90.00
_cell.angle_beta   90.00
_cell.angle_gamma   90.00
#
_symmetry.space_group_name_H-M   'P 1'
#
loop_
_entity.id
_entity.type
_entity.pdbx_description
1 polymer ?
#
loop_
_entity_poly.entity_id
_entity_poly.type
_entity_poly.pdbx_seq_one_letter_code
_entity_poly.pdbx_strand_id
1 'polypeptide(L)'
;QLPFVDGKLTATGLLGRDVSIEVAAKAAGICAVNVLAQVQKACEGDLERIIRCVRLGGFVASVPDFFDHPKVVNGASDLMGEILGDRGVHARAAVGVASLPMNACVEVEAVFAVR
;
A
#
# COMPACT_ATOMS: atom_id res chain seq x y z
N GLN A 1 -6.08 -2.95 1.76
CA GLN A 1 -5.20 -4.08 2.19
C GLN A 1 -4.23 -3.57 3.24
N LEU A 2 -4.12 -4.33 4.34
CA LEU A 2 -3.31 -3.98 5.51
C LEU A 2 -1.93 -4.65 5.48
N PRO A 3 -0.95 -4.18 6.29
CA PRO A 3 0.44 -4.65 6.24
C PRO A 3 0.62 -5.94 7.06
N PHE A 4 -0.15 -6.97 6.73
CA PHE A 4 -0.08 -8.28 7.37
C PHE A 4 1.11 -9.10 6.89
N VAL A 5 1.81 -9.72 7.84
CA VAL A 5 2.75 -10.83 7.64
C VAL A 5 2.42 -11.89 8.69
N ASP A 6 2.25 -13.15 8.28
CA ASP A 6 1.89 -14.27 9.17
C ASP A 6 0.69 -13.97 10.11
N GLY A 7 -0.33 -13.30 9.56
CA GLY A 7 -1.55 -12.95 10.28
C GLY A 7 -1.40 -11.81 11.30
N LYS A 8 -0.26 -11.13 11.36
CA LYS A 8 -0.01 -10.01 12.27
C LYS A 8 0.33 -8.72 11.51
N LEU A 9 -0.15 -7.59 12.01
CA LEU A 9 0.24 -6.29 11.48
C LEU A 9 1.71 -6.02 11.81
N THR A 10 2.47 -5.60 10.81
CA THR A 10 3.90 -5.31 10.97
C THR A 10 4.19 -3.96 11.63
N ALA A 11 3.22 -3.04 11.61
CA ALA A 11 3.29 -1.77 12.32
C ALA A 11 1.88 -1.22 12.62
N THR A 12 1.72 -0.64 13.80
CA THR A 12 0.47 -0.07 14.29
C THR A 12 0.67 1.30 14.91
N GLY A 13 -0.37 2.14 14.89
CA GLY A 13 -0.37 3.49 15.43
C GLY A 13 -0.24 4.57 14.36
N LEU A 14 -0.15 5.82 14.82
CA LEU A 14 -0.17 7.02 13.99
C LEU A 14 1.23 7.47 13.59
N LEU A 15 1.39 7.87 12.33
CA LEU A 15 2.54 8.65 11.88
C LEU A 15 2.56 10.02 12.56
N GLY A 16 3.76 10.47 12.93
CA GLY A 16 3.98 11.68 13.73
C GLY A 16 3.83 11.48 15.25
N ARG A 17 3.51 10.25 15.70
CA ARG A 17 3.44 9.91 17.13
C ARG A 17 4.06 8.55 17.45
N ASP A 18 3.60 7.49 16.79
CA ASP A 18 3.87 6.10 17.17
C ASP A 18 4.82 5.39 16.19
N VAL A 19 4.78 5.77 14.90
CA VAL A 19 5.50 5.08 13.81
C VAL A 19 6.36 6.07 13.02
N SER A 20 7.56 5.65 12.61
CA SER A 20 8.43 6.43 11.73
C SER A 20 8.03 6.27 10.26
N ILE A 21 8.44 7.23 9.42
CA ILE A 21 8.17 7.18 7.97
C ILE A 21 8.80 5.93 7.35
N GLU A 22 10.01 5.56 7.76
CA GLU A 22 10.74 4.42 7.21
C GLU A 22 10.03 3.09 7.52
N VAL A 23 9.52 2.95 8.74
CA VAL A 23 8.75 1.76 9.14
C VAL A 23 7.42 1.71 8.38
N ALA A 24 6.72 2.83 8.29
CA ALA A 24 5.44 2.91 7.59
C ALA A 24 5.59 2.68 6.07
N ALA A 25 6.68 3.16 5.45
CA ALA A 25 6.97 2.90 4.04
C ALA A 25 7.19 1.41 3.77
N LYS A 26 7.93 0.71 4.65
CA LYS A 26 8.06 -0.75 4.56
C LYS A 26 6.70 -1.45 4.73
N ALA A 27 5.87 -0.99 5.67
CA ALA A 27 4.52 -1.48 5.83
C ALA A 27 3.65 -1.23 4.59
N ALA A 28 3.79 -0.08 3.91
CA ALA A 28 3.10 0.22 2.67
C ALA A 28 3.51 -0.75 1.54
N GLY A 29 4.80 -1.09 1.45
CA GLY A 29 5.28 -2.16 0.57
C GLY A 29 4.62 -3.51 0.86
N ILE A 30 4.48 -3.89 2.13
CA ILE A 30 3.75 -5.12 2.52
C ILE A 30 2.27 -5.04 2.12
N CYS A 31 1.63 -3.87 2.25
CA CYS A 31 0.27 -3.69 1.75
C CYS A 31 0.19 -3.93 0.24
N ALA A 32 1.17 -3.45 -0.53
CA ALA A 32 1.26 -3.70 -1.97
C ALA A 32 1.46 -5.19 -2.30
N VAL A 33 2.30 -5.93 -1.57
CA VAL A 33 2.39 -7.40 -1.69
C VAL A 33 1.03 -8.05 -1.46
N ASN A 34 0.33 -7.65 -0.40
CA ASN A 34 -0.97 -8.21 -0.06
C ASN A 34 -2.05 -7.86 -1.10
N VAL A 35 -1.98 -6.68 -1.71
CA VAL A 35 -2.79 -6.33 -2.90
C VAL A 35 -2.49 -7.28 -4.05
N LEU A 36 -1.23 -7.44 -4.43
CA LEU A 36 -0.83 -8.31 -5.54
C LEU A 36 -1.22 -9.78 -5.30
N ALA A 37 -1.16 -10.26 -4.07
CA ALA A 37 -1.64 -11.60 -3.71
C ALA A 37 -3.15 -11.78 -3.99
N GLN A 38 -3.97 -10.75 -3.76
CA GLN A 38 -5.40 -10.80 -4.14
C GLN A 38 -5.60 -10.73 -5.65
N VAL A 39 -4.83 -9.89 -6.34
CA VAL A 39 -4.89 -9.80 -7.80
C VAL A 39 -4.46 -11.11 -8.46
N GLN A 40 -3.40 -11.76 -7.96
CA GLN A 40 -2.97 -13.07 -8.43
C GLN A 40 -4.10 -14.09 -8.31
N LYS A 41 -4.81 -14.13 -7.18
CA LYS A 41 -5.98 -15.01 -7.00
C LYS A 41 -7.09 -14.68 -7.99
N ALA A 42 -7.38 -13.39 -8.19
CA ALA A 42 -8.38 -12.94 -9.16
C ALA A 42 -7.98 -13.26 -10.61
N CYS A 43 -6.68 -13.39 -10.89
CA CYS A 43 -6.12 -13.78 -12.18
C CYS A 43 -5.81 -15.29 -12.27
N GLU A 44 -6.41 -16.11 -11.40
CA GLU A 44 -6.24 -17.58 -11.41
C GLU A 44 -4.78 -18.04 -11.27
N GLY A 45 -3.96 -17.27 -10.56
CA GLY A 45 -2.53 -17.54 -10.37
C GLY A 45 -1.60 -16.80 -11.33
N ASP A 46 -2.12 -16.24 -12.41
CA ASP A 46 -1.32 -15.65 -13.48
C ASP A 46 -1.28 -14.11 -13.45
N LEU A 47 -0.21 -13.54 -12.91
CA LEU A 47 -0.01 -12.09 -12.88
C LEU A 47 0.26 -11.49 -14.27
N GLU A 48 0.58 -12.28 -15.31
CA GLU A 48 0.73 -11.80 -16.69
C GLU A 48 -0.60 -11.42 -17.36
N ARG A 49 -1.71 -11.65 -16.66
CA ARG A 49 -3.03 -11.11 -17.02
C ARG A 49 -3.17 -9.64 -16.65
N ILE A 50 -2.29 -9.09 -15.81
CA ILE A 50 -2.28 -7.66 -15.50
C ILE A 50 -1.81 -6.89 -16.75
N ILE A 51 -2.68 -6.01 -17.22
CA ILE A 51 -2.35 -5.02 -18.26
C ILE A 51 -1.69 -3.81 -17.60
N ARG A 52 -2.27 -3.29 -16.50
CA ARG A 52 -1.79 -2.10 -15.79
C ARG A 52 -2.37 -1.96 -14.39
N CYS A 53 -1.58 -1.47 -13.44
CA CYS A 53 -2.07 -0.83 -12.22
C CYS A 53 -2.60 0.56 -12.58
N VAL A 54 -3.92 0.73 -12.62
CA VAL A 54 -4.55 1.97 -13.07
C VAL A 54 -4.44 3.04 -11.98
N ARG A 55 -4.69 2.66 -10.73
CA ARG A 55 -4.70 3.55 -9.57
C ARG A 55 -4.22 2.85 -8.32
N LEU A 56 -3.48 3.56 -7.48
CA LEU A 56 -3.14 3.17 -6.11
C LEU A 56 -3.65 4.23 -5.12
N GLY A 57 -4.41 3.81 -4.11
CA GLY A 57 -4.85 4.65 -3.00
C GLY A 57 -4.11 4.27 -1.74
N GLY A 58 -3.41 5.23 -1.12
CA GLY A 58 -2.72 5.05 0.15
C GLY A 58 -3.38 5.87 1.26
N PHE A 59 -3.81 5.20 2.30
CA PHE A 59 -4.40 5.80 3.50
C PHE A 59 -3.39 5.63 4.63
N VAL A 60 -2.94 6.74 5.21
CA VAL A 60 -1.89 6.75 6.22
C VAL A 60 -2.50 7.27 7.51
N ALA A 61 -2.52 6.43 8.55
CA ALA A 61 -3.02 6.83 9.85
C ALA A 61 -2.03 7.82 10.46
N SER A 62 -2.44 9.07 10.68
CA SER A 62 -1.50 10.13 11.08
C SER A 62 -2.13 11.16 12.00
N VAL A 63 -1.29 11.86 12.76
CA VAL A 63 -1.69 13.09 13.45
C VAL A 63 -2.05 14.19 12.44
N PRO A 64 -2.84 15.21 12.83
CA PRO A 64 -3.30 16.26 11.91
C PRO A 64 -2.19 17.09 11.25
N ASP A 65 -1.03 17.20 11.89
CA ASP A 65 0.13 17.99 11.48
C ASP A 65 1.25 17.16 10.81
N PHE A 66 0.96 15.90 10.47
CA PHE A 66 1.83 15.09 9.62
C PHE A 66 1.50 15.36 8.15
N PHE A 67 2.49 15.72 7.33
CA PHE A 67 2.31 16.09 5.91
C PHE A 67 3.12 15.22 4.93
N ASP A 68 3.82 14.22 5.44
CA ASP A 68 4.73 13.36 4.68
C ASP A 68 4.06 12.07 4.18
N HIS A 69 2.74 12.04 4.04
CA HIS A 69 1.99 10.87 3.55
C HIS A 69 2.53 10.33 2.21
N PRO A 70 2.93 11.17 1.22
CA PRO A 70 3.50 10.67 -0.02
C PRO A 70 4.77 9.82 0.19
N LYS A 71 5.61 10.15 1.18
CA LYS A 71 6.83 9.37 1.49
C LYS A 71 6.50 7.98 2.01
N VAL A 72 5.43 7.84 2.78
CA VAL A 72 4.94 6.53 3.24
C VAL A 72 4.41 5.72 2.07
N VAL A 73 3.56 6.31 1.24
CA VAL A 73 2.92 5.59 0.11
C VAL A 73 3.93 5.24 -1.00
N ASN A 74 5.06 5.95 -1.10
CA ASN A 74 6.17 5.56 -2.00
C ASN A 74 6.61 4.10 -1.77
N GLY A 75 6.60 3.59 -0.54
CA GLY A 75 6.96 2.20 -0.30
C GLY A 75 6.05 1.19 -1.01
N ALA A 76 4.78 1.53 -1.23
CA ALA A 76 3.87 0.73 -2.06
C ALA A 76 4.10 0.99 -3.56
N SER A 77 4.29 2.25 -3.95
CA SER A 77 4.46 2.63 -5.35
C SER A 77 5.75 2.08 -5.97
N ASP A 78 6.85 2.16 -5.24
CA ASP A 78 8.17 1.69 -5.67
C ASP A 78 8.13 0.18 -5.89
N LEU A 79 7.54 -0.57 -4.95
CA LEU A 79 7.36 -2.02 -5.08
C LEU A 79 6.50 -2.42 -6.28
N MET A 80 5.41 -1.68 -6.55
CA MET A 80 4.60 -1.93 -7.75
C MET A 80 5.42 -1.73 -9.03
N GLY A 81 6.30 -0.72 -9.07
CA GLY A 81 7.22 -0.49 -10.18
C GLY A 81 8.28 -1.58 -10.31
N GLU A 82 8.87 -2.02 -9.20
CA GLU A 82 9.86 -3.11 -9.16
C GLU A 82 9.29 -4.44 -9.69
N ILE A 83 8.06 -4.78 -9.30
CA ILE A 83 7.44 -6.06 -9.67
C ILE A 83 6.82 -6.03 -11.07
N LEU A 84 6.10 -4.96 -11.42
CA LEU A 84 5.30 -4.90 -12.65
C LEU A 84 5.96 -4.11 -13.79
N GLY A 85 7.10 -3.46 -13.53
CA GLY A 85 7.76 -2.56 -14.47
C GLY A 85 6.85 -1.40 -14.88
N ASP A 86 6.83 -1.06 -16.17
CA ASP A 86 5.98 0.01 -16.72
C ASP A 86 4.47 -0.21 -16.48
N ARG A 87 4.03 -1.48 -16.34
CA ARG A 87 2.64 -1.82 -15.99
C ARG A 87 2.29 -1.40 -14.56
N GLY A 88 3.31 -1.22 -13.72
CA GLY A 88 3.20 -0.77 -12.34
C GLY A 88 3.05 0.73 -12.20
N VAL A 89 3.27 1.55 -13.24
CA VAL A 89 3.11 3.01 -13.17
C VAL A 89 1.63 3.40 -13.15
N HIS A 90 1.21 4.10 -12.10
CA HIS A 90 -0.19 4.33 -11.75
C HIS A 90 -0.51 5.78 -11.37
N ALA A 91 -1.78 6.17 -11.51
CA ALA A 91 -2.31 7.34 -10.82
C ALA A 91 -2.38 7.09 -9.31
N ARG A 92 -2.23 8.12 -8.48
CA ARG A 92 -2.12 7.94 -7.03
C ARG A 92 -2.87 8.98 -6.20
N ALA A 93 -3.41 8.55 -5.07
CA ALA A 93 -3.78 9.42 -3.95
C ALA A 93 -3.07 8.95 -2.67
N ALA A 94 -2.54 9.89 -1.89
CA ALA A 94 -1.96 9.64 -0.57
C ALA A 94 -2.62 10.59 0.42
N VAL A 95 -3.40 10.06 1.36
CA VAL A 95 -4.21 10.86 2.28
C VAL A 95 -3.98 10.46 3.73
N GLY A 96 -4.00 11.44 4.62
CA GLY A 96 -4.04 11.22 6.06
C GLY A 96 -5.44 10.80 6.51
N VAL A 97 -5.49 9.82 7.42
CA VAL A 97 -6.73 9.39 8.07
C VAL A 97 -6.55 9.36 9.58
N ALA A 98 -7.63 9.56 10.33
CA ALA A 98 -7.58 9.59 11.79
C ALA A 98 -7.22 8.23 12.42
N SER A 99 -7.64 7.14 11.78
CA SER A 99 -7.36 5.76 12.21
C SER A 99 -7.64 4.79 11.08
N LEU A 100 -7.07 3.58 11.17
CA LEU A 100 -7.36 2.45 10.28
C LEU A 100 -7.80 1.22 11.09
N PRO A 101 -8.41 0.22 10.45
CA PRO A 101 -8.79 -1.02 11.13
C PRO A 101 -7.61 -1.65 11.87
N MET A 102 -7.89 -2.21 13.06
CA MET A 102 -6.89 -2.87 13.91
C MET A 102 -5.69 -1.97 14.29
N ASN A 103 -5.87 -0.65 14.22
CA ASN A 103 -4.82 0.34 14.48
C ASN A 103 -3.62 0.24 13.52
N ALA A 104 -3.81 -0.25 12.29
CA ALA A 104 -2.75 -0.26 11.28
C ALA A 104 -2.23 1.17 10.99
N CYS A 105 -0.94 1.31 10.70
CA CYS A 105 -0.36 2.62 10.36
C CYS A 105 -0.61 3.05 8.90
N VAL A 106 -0.84 2.08 8.00
CA VAL A 106 -1.08 2.33 6.58
C VAL A 106 -2.01 1.26 6.01
N GLU A 107 -2.83 1.65 5.05
CA GLU A 107 -3.66 0.78 4.23
C GLU A 107 -3.50 1.18 2.76
N VAL A 108 -3.39 0.18 1.87
CA VAL A 108 -3.33 0.41 0.42
C VAL A 108 -4.47 -0.30 -0.30
N GLU A 109 -5.13 0.41 -1.20
CA GLU A 109 -6.03 -0.14 -2.21
C GLU A 109 -5.47 0.09 -3.61
N ALA A 110 -5.95 -0.69 -4.59
CA ALA A 110 -5.58 -0.47 -5.97
C ALA A 110 -6.65 -0.98 -6.95
N VAL A 111 -6.64 -0.41 -8.15
CA VAL A 111 -7.48 -0.82 -9.28
C VAL A 111 -6.56 -1.30 -10.39
N PHE A 112 -6.81 -2.51 -10.90
CA PHE A 112 -6.05 -3.12 -11.98
C PHE A 112 -6.93 -3.32 -13.22
N ALA A 113 -6.34 -3.06 -14.38
CA ALA A 113 -6.86 -3.54 -15.65
C ALA A 113 -6.26 -4.93 -15.93
N VAL A 114 -7.12 -5.91 -16.24
CA VAL A 114 -6.74 -7.31 -16.49
C VAL A 114 -7.36 -7.81 -17.80
N ARG A 115 -6.82 -8.89 -18.36
CA ARG A 115 -7.35 -9.60 -19.54
C ARG A 115 -7.83 -11.01 -19.24
#